data_AF-A0A2U9BIT2-F1
#
_entry.id   AF-A0A2U9BIT2-F1
#
_cell.length_a   1.000
_cell.length_b   1.000
_cell.length_c   1.000
_cell.angle_alpha   90.00
_cell.angle_beta   90.00
_cell.angle_gamma   90.00
#
_symmetry.space_group_name_H-M   'P 1'
#
loop_
_entity.id
_entity.type
_entity.pdbx_description
1 polymer ?
#
loop_
_entity_poly.entity_id
_entity_poly.type
_entity_poly.pdbx_seq_one_letter_code
_entity_poly.pdbx_strand_id
1 'polypeptide(L)'
;MTAMTRLMLGRTLERICKGVLLLCLLHFVIMMILYFDVYTQRFDLFSRFNNGRNGSRNNVSGAAGNGHHFYYYNLSRPNATLASYLAPSVQPETNQTPSPKPLPPCPEIPPGLVGRLLIEFSSQMTMERVQKENPNVTEGGRYTPPDCRPRWKVAIIIPFRHRENHLKYWLHYLHPILRRQRIDYGIYIINQLGEETFNRAKLLNVGYTEALKDAEYDCFIFSDVDLIPMDDRNLYHCYDQPRHFAIAMDKFGFRLPYAGYFGGVSGLSKKQFLKINGFPNEYWGWGGEDDDIYNR
;
A
#
# COMPACT_ATOMS: atom_id res chain seq x y z
N MET A 1 -6.80 -57.14 44.64
CA MET A 1 -6.17 -55.81 44.75
C MET A 1 -6.40 -54.91 43.51
N THR A 2 -7.41 -55.18 42.67
CA THR A 2 -7.51 -54.63 41.30
C THR A 2 -8.67 -53.66 41.04
N ALA A 3 -9.71 -53.65 41.90
CA ALA A 3 -10.86 -52.75 41.74
C ALA A 3 -10.58 -51.31 42.21
N MET A 4 -9.90 -51.14 43.35
CA MET A 4 -9.54 -49.82 43.90
C MET A 4 -8.70 -49.00 42.92
N THR A 5 -7.74 -49.63 42.23
CA THR A 5 -6.81 -48.97 41.31
C THR A 5 -7.54 -48.36 40.11
N ARG A 6 -8.55 -49.05 39.56
CA ARG A 6 -9.39 -48.52 38.47
C ARG A 6 -10.26 -47.33 38.92
N LEU A 7 -10.78 -47.38 40.14
CA LEU A 7 -11.59 -46.28 40.71
C LEU A 7 -10.77 -45.00 40.94
N MET A 8 -9.52 -45.14 41.39
CA MET A 8 -8.60 -44.02 41.57
C MET A 8 -8.19 -43.40 40.22
N LEU A 9 -7.96 -44.23 39.19
CA LEU A 9 -7.59 -43.74 37.86
C LEU A 9 -8.70 -42.87 37.24
N GLY A 10 -9.96 -43.29 37.35
CA GLY A 10 -11.12 -42.52 36.87
C GLY A 10 -11.26 -41.16 37.57
N ARG A 11 -11.09 -41.11 38.90
CA ARG A 11 -11.12 -39.85 39.68
C ARG A 11 -9.98 -38.91 39.32
N THR A 12 -8.80 -39.43 38.99
CA THR A 12 -7.67 -38.62 38.54
C THR A 12 -7.92 -38.04 37.15
N LEU A 13 -8.44 -38.84 36.21
CA LEU A 13 -8.80 -38.39 34.86
C LEU A 13 -9.91 -37.32 34.89
N GLU A 14 -10.92 -37.49 35.75
CA GLU A 14 -11.99 -36.50 35.96
C GLU A 14 -11.44 -35.15 36.44
N ARG A 15 -10.48 -35.17 37.38
CA ARG A 15 -9.80 -33.96 37.88
C ARG A 15 -8.97 -33.26 36.80
N ILE A 16 -8.25 -34.02 35.98
CA ILE A 16 -7.48 -33.47 34.85
C ILE A 16 -8.41 -32.84 33.82
N CYS A 17 -9.49 -33.51 33.45
CA CYS A 17 -10.48 -32.99 32.50
C CYS A 17 -11.13 -31.69 33.01
N LYS A 18 -11.51 -31.63 34.29
CA LYS A 18 -12.01 -30.40 34.94
C LYS A 18 -10.96 -29.29 34.95
N GLY A 19 -9.68 -29.60 35.16
CA GLY A 19 -8.58 -28.64 35.08
C GLY A 19 -8.40 -28.05 33.67
N VAL A 20 -8.45 -28.89 32.63
CA VAL A 20 -8.38 -28.44 31.22
C VAL A 20 -9.58 -27.56 30.87
N LEU A 21 -10.80 -27.96 31.27
CA LEU A 21 -12.00 -27.14 31.04
C LEU A 21 -11.94 -25.78 31.73
N LEU A 22 -11.40 -25.71 32.95
CA LEU A 22 -11.18 -24.43 33.65
C LEU A 22 -10.11 -23.57 32.95
N LEU A 23 -9.04 -24.16 32.41
CA LEU A 23 -8.04 -23.45 31.64
C LEU A 23 -8.62 -22.89 30.33
N CYS A 24 -9.42 -23.68 29.61
CA CYS A 24 -10.13 -23.23 28.41
C CYS A 24 -11.15 -22.12 28.72
N LEU A 25 -11.87 -22.22 29.83
CA LEU A 25 -12.79 -21.17 30.29
C LEU A 25 -12.05 -19.88 30.64
N LEU A 26 -10.93 -19.97 31.36
CA LEU A 26 -10.07 -18.83 31.68
C LEU A 26 -9.55 -18.15 30.41
N HIS A 27 -9.06 -18.94 29.45
CA HIS A 27 -8.59 -18.41 28.16
C HIS A 27 -9.71 -17.72 27.38
N PHE A 28 -10.91 -18.32 27.34
CA PHE A 28 -12.08 -17.71 26.70
C PHE A 28 -12.50 -16.39 27.39
N VAL A 29 -12.47 -16.34 28.73
CA VAL A 29 -12.76 -15.12 29.50
C VAL A 29 -11.72 -14.03 29.22
N ILE A 30 -10.42 -14.36 29.16
CA ILE A 30 -9.36 -13.41 28.80
C ILE A 30 -9.57 -12.88 27.38
N MET A 31 -9.84 -13.75 26.40
CA MET A 31 -10.15 -13.35 25.03
C MET A 31 -11.41 -12.47 24.95
N MET A 32 -12.45 -12.77 25.74
CA MET A 32 -13.64 -11.92 25.84
C MET A 32 -13.33 -10.56 26.47
N ILE A 33 -12.53 -10.48 27.53
CA ILE A 33 -12.11 -9.21 28.14
C ILE A 33 -11.34 -8.36 27.12
N LEU A 34 -10.35 -8.93 26.43
CA LEU A 34 -9.59 -8.21 25.40
C LEU A 34 -10.49 -7.74 24.24
N TYR A 35 -11.44 -8.57 23.82
CA TYR A 35 -12.45 -8.21 22.82
C TYR A 35 -13.35 -7.06 23.31
N PHE A 36 -13.80 -7.11 24.56
CA PHE A 36 -14.63 -6.05 25.17
C PHE A 36 -13.85 -4.77 25.49
N ASP A 37 -12.54 -4.82 25.80
CA ASP A 37 -11.69 -3.63 25.95
C ASP A 37 -11.50 -2.91 24.61
N VAL A 38 -11.21 -3.66 23.54
CA VAL A 38 -11.19 -3.14 22.17
C VAL A 38 -12.56 -2.56 21.78
N TYR A 39 -13.66 -3.20 22.20
CA TYR A 39 -15.01 -2.75 21.88
C TYR A 39 -15.52 -1.59 22.77
N THR A 40 -15.08 -1.44 24.01
CA THR A 40 -15.51 -0.35 24.91
C THR A 40 -14.82 0.97 24.56
N GLN A 41 -13.59 0.93 24.04
CA GLN A 41 -12.97 2.10 23.39
C GLN A 41 -13.82 2.69 22.24
N ARG A 42 -14.73 1.91 21.65
CA ARG A 42 -15.70 2.36 20.64
C ARG A 42 -16.81 3.23 21.22
N PHE A 43 -17.21 3.00 22.47
CA PHE A 43 -18.30 3.72 23.14
C PHE A 43 -17.86 5.06 23.75
N ASP A 44 -16.66 5.11 24.32
CA ASP A 44 -16.12 6.34 24.94
C ASP A 44 -15.89 7.46 23.90
N LEU A 45 -15.70 7.08 22.63
CA LEU A 45 -15.64 8.00 21.50
C LEU A 45 -16.96 8.75 21.28
N PHE A 46 -18.11 8.07 21.39
CA PHE A 46 -19.43 8.70 21.18
C PHE A 46 -19.82 9.69 22.28
N SER A 47 -19.38 9.47 23.52
CA SER A 47 -19.62 10.41 24.63
C SER A 47 -18.86 11.73 24.43
N ARG A 48 -17.62 11.68 23.93
CA ARG A 48 -16.80 12.90 23.69
C ARG A 48 -17.25 13.76 22.52
N PHE A 49 -17.95 13.21 21.52
CA PHE A 49 -18.41 14.01 20.37
C PHE A 49 -19.57 14.96 20.69
N ASN A 50 -20.30 14.78 21.79
CA ASN A 50 -21.50 15.58 22.09
C ASN A 50 -21.21 16.89 22.85
N ASN A 51 -20.05 17.03 23.50
CA ASN A 51 -19.69 18.22 24.32
C ASN A 51 -18.72 19.21 23.64
N GLY A 52 -18.32 18.97 22.38
CA GLY A 52 -17.32 19.80 21.67
C GLY A 52 -17.84 21.04 20.93
N ARG A 53 -19.16 21.30 20.93
CA ARG A 53 -19.78 22.40 20.16
C ARG A 53 -20.25 23.55 21.05
N ASN A 54 -19.33 24.28 21.69
CA ASN A 54 -19.53 25.69 22.06
C ASN A 54 -18.20 26.36 22.47
N GLY A 55 -17.95 27.57 21.95
CA GLY A 55 -16.71 28.33 22.14
C GLY A 55 -15.67 28.08 21.03
N SER A 56 -15.06 29.08 20.40
CA SER A 56 -15.21 30.53 20.55
C SER A 56 -15.00 31.25 19.21
N ARG A 57 -15.51 32.48 19.12
CA ARG A 57 -15.51 33.34 17.93
C ARG A 57 -15.08 34.74 18.39
N ASN A 58 -13.99 35.30 17.83
CA ASN A 58 -13.74 36.74 17.54
C ASN A 58 -12.27 37.20 17.64
N ASN A 59 -11.99 38.28 16.89
CA ASN A 59 -10.86 39.24 16.88
C ASN A 59 -9.50 38.74 16.33
N VAL A 60 -8.85 39.30 15.28
CA VAL A 60 -8.77 40.62 14.57
C VAL A 60 -7.55 41.47 14.97
N SER A 61 -6.85 41.99 13.94
CA SER A 61 -5.69 42.94 13.93
C SER A 61 -4.38 42.44 14.57
N GLY A 62 -3.17 42.62 14.01
CA GLY A 62 -2.67 43.24 12.76
C GLY A 62 -1.13 43.02 12.64
N ALA A 63 -0.31 43.64 11.78
CA ALA A 63 -0.54 44.53 10.62
C ALA A 63 0.76 44.73 9.76
N ALA A 64 0.58 45.16 8.50
CA ALA A 64 1.45 46.06 7.71
C ALA A 64 2.71 45.55 6.94
N GLY A 65 2.97 46.18 5.77
CA GLY A 65 4.17 46.04 4.92
C GLY A 65 3.89 45.51 3.51
N ASN A 66 3.32 46.29 2.59
CA ASN A 66 4.00 46.99 1.47
C ASN A 66 5.12 46.19 0.74
N GLY A 67 5.15 46.11 -0.61
CA GLY A 67 4.28 46.78 -1.58
C GLY A 67 4.45 46.30 -3.03
N HIS A 68 3.68 46.92 -3.94
CA HIS A 68 3.59 46.55 -5.36
C HIS A 68 4.76 47.08 -6.19
N HIS A 69 5.15 46.36 -7.24
CA HIS A 69 5.69 46.97 -8.46
C HIS A 69 5.18 46.25 -9.72
N PHE A 70 4.44 46.99 -10.53
CA PHE A 70 4.13 46.68 -11.93
C PHE A 70 4.94 47.64 -12.83
N TYR A 71 4.69 47.59 -14.15
CA TYR A 71 5.23 48.48 -15.20
C TYR A 71 6.62 48.13 -15.77
N TYR A 72 6.86 48.25 -17.09
CA TYR A 72 6.04 48.15 -18.32
C TYR A 72 7.04 48.04 -19.51
N TYR A 73 6.61 47.74 -20.73
CA TYR A 73 7.50 47.71 -21.92
C TYR A 73 8.00 49.10 -22.33
N ASN A 74 9.19 49.18 -22.96
CA ASN A 74 9.39 50.08 -24.11
C ASN A 74 10.60 49.73 -25.02
N LEU A 75 10.46 50.07 -26.31
CA LEU A 75 11.47 49.95 -27.37
C LEU A 75 12.46 51.12 -27.38
N SER A 76 13.72 50.89 -27.81
CA SER A 76 14.48 51.78 -28.70
C SER A 76 15.80 51.16 -29.22
N ARG A 77 16.12 51.46 -30.49
CA ARG A 77 17.39 51.23 -31.25
C ARG A 77 17.87 52.65 -31.72
N PRO A 78 19.00 52.91 -32.43
CA PRO A 78 19.96 52.00 -33.09
C PRO A 78 21.47 52.40 -33.02
N ASN A 79 22.26 51.75 -33.90
CA ASN A 79 23.59 52.09 -34.45
C ASN A 79 24.87 51.59 -33.77
N ALA A 80 25.44 50.52 -34.37
CA ALA A 80 26.88 50.41 -34.64
C ALA A 80 27.12 49.50 -35.88
N THR A 81 28.19 49.80 -36.62
CA THR A 81 28.69 49.07 -37.81
C THR A 81 30.24 49.05 -37.73
N LEU A 82 31.02 48.30 -38.52
CA LEU A 82 30.75 47.47 -39.69
C LEU A 82 31.81 46.35 -39.78
N ALA A 83 31.46 45.08 -40.07
CA ALA A 83 32.33 44.21 -40.87
C ALA A 83 31.62 42.93 -41.38
N SER A 84 31.62 42.75 -42.70
CA SER A 84 31.21 41.54 -43.40
C SER A 84 32.41 40.64 -43.72
N TYR A 85 32.29 39.33 -43.54
CA TYR A 85 33.15 38.35 -44.21
C TYR A 85 32.28 37.28 -44.90
N LEU A 86 32.74 36.84 -46.07
CA LEU A 86 31.95 36.08 -47.03
C LEU A 86 31.76 34.61 -46.60
N ALA A 87 30.61 34.05 -46.97
CA ALA A 87 30.36 32.61 -46.94
C ALA A 87 30.91 31.92 -48.20
N PRO A 88 31.26 30.63 -48.08
CA PRO A 88 31.02 29.64 -49.14
C PRO A 88 29.80 28.76 -48.81
N SER A 89 29.12 28.26 -49.84
CA SER A 89 28.06 27.23 -49.71
C SER A 89 28.65 25.81 -49.71
N VAL A 90 27.80 24.76 -49.83
CA VAL A 90 28.10 23.28 -49.76
C VAL A 90 27.98 22.74 -48.31
N GLN A 91 27.15 21.76 -47.93
CA GLN A 91 26.11 20.91 -48.57
C GLN A 91 25.00 20.61 -47.51
N PRO A 92 23.81 20.06 -47.86
CA PRO A 92 22.78 19.70 -46.89
C PRO A 92 23.18 18.45 -46.08
N GLU A 93 23.61 18.64 -44.83
CA GLU A 93 23.88 17.52 -43.91
C GLU A 93 22.58 16.82 -43.49
N THR A 94 22.39 15.62 -44.05
CA THR A 94 21.69 14.47 -43.46
C THR A 94 20.26 14.68 -42.92
N ASN A 95 19.31 13.92 -43.49
CA ASN A 95 18.06 13.57 -42.82
C ASN A 95 18.34 12.69 -41.58
N GLN A 96 18.81 13.30 -40.49
CA GLN A 96 18.69 12.73 -39.17
C GLN A 96 17.23 12.91 -38.75
N THR A 97 16.43 11.86 -38.92
CA THR A 97 15.12 11.76 -38.26
C THR A 97 15.35 12.08 -36.78
N PRO A 98 14.76 13.16 -36.23
CA PRO A 98 15.07 13.57 -34.87
C PRO A 98 14.66 12.45 -33.93
N SER A 99 15.66 11.77 -33.34
CA SER A 99 15.41 10.73 -32.34
C SER A 99 14.50 11.33 -31.26
N PRO A 100 13.38 10.66 -30.90
CA PRO A 100 12.42 11.22 -29.95
C PRO A 100 13.15 11.66 -28.69
N LYS A 101 13.00 12.94 -28.33
CA LYS A 101 13.65 13.47 -27.12
C LYS A 101 13.26 12.59 -25.93
N PRO A 102 14.23 12.15 -25.09
CA PRO A 102 13.93 11.27 -23.96
C PRO A 102 12.80 11.84 -23.09
N LEU A 103 11.85 10.99 -22.72
CA LEU A 103 10.72 11.40 -21.87
C LEU A 103 11.23 12.00 -20.55
N PRO A 104 10.64 13.11 -20.07
CA PRO A 104 11.02 13.71 -18.80
C PRO A 104 10.71 12.74 -17.64
N PRO A 105 11.43 12.81 -16.51
CA PRO A 105 11.08 12.01 -15.33
C PRO A 105 9.69 12.39 -14.82
N CYS A 106 8.92 11.41 -14.34
CA CYS A 106 7.63 11.69 -13.70
C CYS A 106 7.82 12.57 -12.45
N PRO A 107 6.87 13.48 -12.16
CA PRO A 107 6.93 14.36 -10.99
C PRO A 107 6.80 13.57 -9.68
N GLU A 108 7.43 14.06 -8.61
CA GLU A 108 7.46 13.39 -7.29
C GLU A 108 6.09 13.34 -6.63
N ILE A 109 5.29 14.39 -6.84
CA ILE A 109 3.87 14.42 -6.49
C ILE A 109 3.12 14.40 -7.82
N PRO A 110 2.50 13.27 -8.19
CA PRO A 110 1.70 13.17 -9.40
C PRO A 110 0.55 14.20 -9.43
N PRO A 111 0.38 14.98 -10.50
CA PRO A 111 -0.63 16.04 -10.57
C PRO A 111 -2.06 15.49 -10.75
N GLY A 112 -2.22 14.20 -11.03
CA GLY A 112 -3.51 13.55 -11.25
C GLY A 112 -4.15 12.92 -10.02
N LEU A 113 -3.57 13.08 -8.82
CA LEU A 113 -4.13 12.57 -7.57
C LEU A 113 -5.42 13.31 -7.20
N VAL A 114 -6.44 12.59 -6.73
CA VAL A 114 -7.73 13.18 -6.33
C VAL A 114 -7.92 13.25 -4.81
N GLY A 115 -7.02 12.63 -4.04
CA GLY A 115 -7.11 12.54 -2.59
C GLY A 115 -8.09 11.46 -2.13
N ARG A 116 -9.02 11.84 -1.26
CA ARG A 116 -9.95 10.90 -0.60
C ARG A 116 -10.91 10.26 -1.61
N LEU A 117 -11.09 8.95 -1.47
CA LEU A 117 -11.92 8.10 -2.32
C LEU A 117 -13.09 7.53 -1.52
N LEU A 118 -14.25 7.42 -2.16
CA LEU A 118 -15.36 6.63 -1.65
C LEU A 118 -15.15 5.17 -2.08
N ILE A 119 -15.02 4.27 -1.10
CA ILE A 119 -14.83 2.84 -1.31
C ILE A 119 -16.11 2.12 -0.86
N GLU A 120 -16.71 1.35 -1.76
CA GLU A 120 -17.97 0.63 -1.53
C GLU A 120 -17.91 -0.79 -2.11
N PHE A 121 -18.55 -1.73 -1.40
CA PHE A 121 -18.61 -3.14 -1.78
C PHE A 121 -20.06 -3.62 -2.01
N SER A 122 -20.95 -2.69 -2.37
CA SER A 122 -22.40 -2.85 -2.45
C SER A 122 -22.89 -3.54 -3.74
N SER A 123 -22.10 -3.48 -4.82
CA SER A 123 -22.47 -3.98 -6.15
C SER A 123 -21.47 -5.01 -6.66
N GLN A 124 -21.97 -6.14 -7.18
CA GLN A 124 -21.12 -7.23 -7.67
C GLN A 124 -20.08 -6.73 -8.69
N MET A 125 -18.80 -6.93 -8.38
CA MET A 125 -17.71 -6.62 -9.29
C MET A 125 -17.43 -7.80 -10.23
N THR A 126 -17.20 -7.52 -11.52
CA THR A 126 -16.92 -8.52 -12.56
C THR A 126 -15.61 -8.18 -13.27
N MET A 127 -14.93 -9.17 -13.87
CA MET A 127 -13.64 -8.93 -14.52
C MET A 127 -13.77 -8.13 -15.81
N GLU A 128 -14.90 -8.27 -16.51
CA GLU A 128 -15.21 -7.52 -17.74
C GLU A 128 -15.34 -6.03 -17.43
N ARG A 129 -15.93 -5.69 -16.27
CA ARG A 129 -15.99 -4.30 -15.77
C ARG A 129 -14.60 -3.78 -15.42
N VAL A 130 -13.81 -4.54 -14.66
CA VAL A 130 -12.42 -4.20 -14.29
C VAL A 130 -11.57 -3.92 -15.54
N GLN A 131 -11.65 -4.78 -16.56
CA GLN A 131 -10.94 -4.61 -17.82
C GLN A 131 -11.41 -3.36 -18.59
N LYS A 132 -12.74 -3.19 -18.72
CA LYS A 132 -13.34 -2.04 -19.43
C LYS A 132 -12.96 -0.68 -18.81
N GLU A 133 -12.84 -0.61 -17.49
CA GLU A 133 -12.45 0.61 -16.76
C GLU A 133 -10.91 0.88 -16.81
N ASN A 134 -10.12 -0.10 -17.25
CA ASN A 134 -8.65 -0.05 -17.25
C ASN A 134 -8.02 -0.43 -18.61
N PRO A 135 -8.43 0.19 -19.74
CA PRO A 135 -7.99 -0.19 -21.09
C PRO A 135 -6.48 0.02 -21.36
N ASN A 136 -5.80 0.80 -20.51
CA ASN A 136 -4.36 1.07 -20.62
C ASN A 136 -3.50 0.07 -19.82
N VAL A 137 -4.12 -0.87 -19.10
CA VAL A 137 -3.41 -1.95 -18.39
C VAL A 137 -3.20 -3.09 -19.39
N THR A 138 -1.96 -3.51 -19.57
CA THR A 138 -1.59 -4.56 -20.51
C THR A 138 -1.73 -5.96 -19.87
N GLU A 139 -1.51 -6.99 -20.68
CA GLU A 139 -1.40 -8.37 -20.21
C GLU A 139 -0.43 -8.51 -19.02
N GLY A 140 -0.71 -9.46 -18.12
CA GLY A 140 -0.03 -9.59 -16.83
C GLY A 140 -0.37 -8.50 -15.81
N GLY A 141 -1.40 -7.68 -16.05
CA GLY A 141 -1.82 -6.62 -15.12
C GLY A 141 -0.79 -5.50 -14.99
N ARG A 142 -0.02 -5.24 -16.05
CA ARG A 142 1.10 -4.28 -16.06
C ARG A 142 0.69 -2.91 -16.59
N TYR A 143 1.39 -1.86 -16.17
CA TYR A 143 1.22 -0.50 -16.69
C TYR A 143 2.48 0.33 -16.50
N THR A 144 2.83 1.11 -17.52
CA THR A 144 3.89 2.11 -17.50
C THR A 144 3.33 3.45 -18.02
N PRO A 145 3.62 4.61 -17.40
CA PRO A 145 3.19 5.90 -17.93
C PRO A 145 3.80 6.18 -19.33
N PRO A 146 2.99 6.56 -20.34
CA PRO A 146 3.46 6.72 -21.71
C PRO A 146 4.18 8.05 -21.98
N ASP A 147 4.02 9.03 -21.09
CA ASP A 147 4.40 10.44 -21.29
C ASP A 147 5.47 10.95 -20.30
N CYS A 148 5.89 10.12 -19.34
CA CYS A 148 7.01 10.42 -18.45
C CYS A 148 7.75 9.14 -18.06
N ARG A 149 9.06 9.23 -17.78
CA ARG A 149 9.86 8.12 -17.27
C ARG A 149 9.57 7.93 -15.77
N PRO A 150 8.98 6.79 -15.35
CA PRO A 150 8.65 6.54 -13.95
C PRO A 150 9.92 6.48 -13.07
N ARG A 151 9.78 6.87 -11.81
CA ARG A 151 10.87 6.88 -10.81
C ARG A 151 11.04 5.55 -10.09
N TRP A 152 10.01 4.72 -10.11
CA TRP A 152 9.94 3.46 -9.41
C TRP A 152 9.33 2.41 -10.31
N LYS A 153 9.96 1.24 -10.36
CA LYS A 153 9.40 0.02 -10.92
C LYS A 153 8.97 -0.90 -9.79
N VAL A 154 7.66 -1.16 -9.72
CA VAL A 154 6.98 -1.71 -8.53
C VAL A 154 6.32 -3.07 -8.83
N ALA A 155 6.74 -4.10 -8.13
CA ALA A 155 6.02 -5.38 -8.08
C ALA A 155 5.03 -5.33 -6.91
N ILE A 156 3.74 -5.49 -7.19
CA ILE A 156 2.71 -5.59 -6.15
C ILE A 156 2.35 -7.05 -5.98
N ILE A 157 2.65 -7.61 -4.82
CA ILE A 157 2.56 -9.03 -4.50
C ILE A 157 1.39 -9.25 -3.55
N ILE A 158 0.46 -10.10 -3.97
CA ILE A 158 -0.77 -10.42 -3.24
C ILE A 158 -0.77 -11.91 -2.90
N PRO A 159 -0.71 -12.29 -1.62
CA PRO A 159 -0.82 -13.69 -1.20
C PRO A 159 -2.29 -14.09 -1.29
N PHE A 160 -2.60 -15.20 -1.96
CA PHE A 160 -3.97 -15.48 -2.41
C PHE A 160 -4.37 -16.95 -2.27
N ARG A 161 -5.65 -17.18 -1.94
CA ARG A 161 -6.39 -18.45 -2.13
C ARG A 161 -7.88 -18.19 -1.94
N HIS A 162 -8.74 -18.69 -2.85
CA HIS A 162 -10.22 -18.69 -2.72
C HIS A 162 -10.84 -17.33 -2.34
N ARG A 163 -10.36 -16.23 -2.95
CA ARG A 163 -10.71 -14.84 -2.59
C ARG A 163 -11.07 -13.99 -3.82
N GLU A 164 -11.59 -14.59 -4.87
CA GLU A 164 -11.75 -14.01 -6.22
C GLU A 164 -12.62 -12.75 -6.21
N ASN A 165 -13.65 -12.70 -5.35
CA ASN A 165 -14.50 -11.52 -5.23
C ASN A 165 -13.79 -10.33 -4.56
N HIS A 166 -12.90 -10.57 -3.59
CA HIS A 166 -12.05 -9.51 -3.01
C HIS A 166 -11.06 -9.01 -4.07
N LEU A 167 -10.43 -9.92 -4.82
CA LEU A 167 -9.49 -9.58 -5.88
C LEU A 167 -10.13 -8.70 -6.97
N LYS A 168 -11.38 -8.97 -7.39
CA LYS A 168 -12.10 -8.12 -8.35
C LYS A 168 -12.26 -6.68 -7.85
N TYR A 169 -12.62 -6.49 -6.58
CA TYR A 169 -12.66 -5.14 -5.98
C TYR A 169 -11.27 -4.52 -5.84
N TRP A 170 -10.26 -5.29 -5.45
CA TRP A 170 -8.88 -4.84 -5.36
C TRP A 170 -8.40 -4.29 -6.71
N LEU A 171 -8.58 -5.05 -7.80
CA LEU A 171 -8.20 -4.63 -9.15
C LEU A 171 -9.02 -3.42 -9.62
N HIS A 172 -10.33 -3.38 -9.36
CA HIS A 172 -11.21 -2.25 -9.67
C HIS A 172 -10.69 -0.93 -9.06
N TYR A 173 -10.33 -0.94 -7.77
CA TYR A 173 -9.89 0.26 -7.06
C TYR A 173 -8.42 0.60 -7.30
N LEU A 174 -7.51 -0.39 -7.26
CA LEU A 174 -6.08 -0.12 -7.30
C LEU A 174 -5.58 0.23 -8.70
N HIS A 175 -6.06 -0.39 -9.79
CA HIS A 175 -5.56 -0.03 -11.13
C HIS A 175 -5.73 1.47 -11.47
N PRO A 176 -6.87 2.13 -11.21
CA PRO A 176 -6.99 3.59 -11.35
C PRO A 176 -6.07 4.38 -10.41
N ILE A 177 -5.88 3.94 -9.16
CA ILE A 177 -5.04 4.62 -8.15
C ILE A 177 -3.57 4.59 -8.59
N LEU A 178 -3.03 3.40 -8.88
CA LEU A 178 -1.64 3.19 -9.27
C LEU A 178 -1.29 3.94 -10.57
N ARG A 179 -2.24 3.99 -11.53
CA ARG A 179 -2.09 4.81 -12.76
C ARG A 179 -1.99 6.31 -12.44
N ARG A 180 -2.83 6.84 -11.55
CA ARG A 180 -2.74 8.26 -11.10
C ARG A 180 -1.45 8.54 -10.32
N GLN A 181 -0.86 7.54 -9.69
CA GLN A 181 0.43 7.61 -8.99
C GLN A 181 1.67 7.56 -9.91
N ARG A 182 1.52 7.38 -11.23
CA ARG A 182 2.60 7.50 -12.23
C ARG A 182 3.81 6.57 -12.02
N ILE A 183 3.59 5.39 -11.46
CA ILE A 183 4.61 4.33 -11.31
C ILE A 183 4.57 3.33 -12.47
N ASP A 184 5.70 2.68 -12.76
CA ASP A 184 5.71 1.44 -13.56
C ASP A 184 5.36 0.29 -12.62
N TYR A 185 4.33 -0.51 -12.92
CA TYR A 185 3.91 -1.59 -12.03
C TYR A 185 3.51 -2.88 -12.74
N GLY A 186 3.64 -3.99 -12.02
CA GLY A 186 3.00 -5.27 -12.32
C GLY A 186 2.39 -5.88 -11.05
N ILE A 187 1.28 -6.60 -11.20
CA ILE A 187 0.54 -7.21 -10.09
C ILE A 187 0.68 -8.73 -10.16
N TYR A 188 1.12 -9.33 -9.05
CA TYR A 188 1.44 -10.75 -8.92
C TYR A 188 0.53 -11.38 -7.87
N ILE A 189 -0.42 -12.20 -8.33
CA ILE A 189 -1.36 -12.93 -7.47
C ILE A 189 -0.76 -14.31 -7.17
N ILE A 190 -0.21 -14.47 -5.97
CA ILE A 190 0.50 -15.70 -5.58
C ILE A 190 -0.49 -16.66 -4.94
N ASN A 191 -1.09 -17.49 -5.79
CA ASN A 191 -2.11 -18.45 -5.38
C ASN A 191 -1.52 -19.70 -4.70
N GLN A 192 -1.88 -19.95 -3.45
CA GLN A 192 -1.58 -21.21 -2.78
C GLN A 192 -2.56 -22.30 -3.25
N LEU A 193 -2.05 -23.34 -3.90
CA LEU A 193 -2.85 -24.50 -4.31
C LEU A 193 -3.09 -25.46 -3.13
N GLY A 194 -4.22 -26.16 -3.18
CA GLY A 194 -4.64 -27.13 -2.15
C GLY A 194 -5.23 -26.48 -0.89
N GLU A 195 -5.72 -27.33 0.01
CA GLU A 195 -6.48 -26.92 1.21
C GLU A 195 -5.65 -26.90 2.51
N GLU A 196 -4.34 -27.15 2.42
CA GLU A 196 -3.40 -27.08 3.55
C GLU A 196 -3.40 -25.70 4.22
N THR A 197 -2.83 -25.60 5.43
CA THR A 197 -2.76 -24.32 6.15
C THR A 197 -2.14 -23.21 5.29
N PHE A 198 -2.76 -22.03 5.28
CA PHE A 198 -2.28 -20.88 4.49
C PHE A 198 -0.96 -20.34 5.07
N ASN A 199 -0.01 -19.96 4.22
CA ASN A 199 1.26 -19.38 4.64
C ASN A 199 1.53 -18.06 3.91
N ARG A 200 1.08 -16.97 4.54
CA ARG A 200 1.13 -15.62 3.98
C ARG A 200 2.56 -15.21 3.62
N ALA A 201 3.47 -15.19 4.60
CA ALA A 201 4.85 -14.73 4.41
C ALA A 201 5.62 -15.52 3.35
N LYS A 202 5.43 -16.85 3.27
CA LYS A 202 6.06 -17.68 2.24
C LYS A 202 5.57 -17.36 0.82
N LEU A 203 4.28 -17.06 0.65
CA LEU A 203 3.75 -16.63 -0.66
C LEU A 203 4.31 -15.25 -1.08
N LEU A 204 4.52 -14.35 -0.12
CA LEU A 204 5.18 -13.06 -0.38
C LEU A 204 6.64 -13.25 -0.83
N ASN A 205 7.39 -14.17 -0.20
CA ASN A 205 8.75 -14.57 -0.65
C ASN A 205 8.76 -15.17 -2.06
N VAL A 206 7.79 -16.02 -2.38
CA VAL A 206 7.62 -16.58 -3.73
C VAL A 206 7.35 -15.45 -4.74
N GLY A 207 6.41 -14.54 -4.44
CA GLY A 207 6.10 -13.42 -5.33
C GLY A 207 7.27 -12.47 -5.58
N TYR A 208 8.10 -12.21 -4.56
CA TYR A 208 9.34 -11.45 -4.71
C TYR A 208 10.29 -12.13 -5.71
N THR A 209 10.43 -13.45 -5.59
CA THR A 209 11.36 -14.25 -6.40
C THR A 209 10.87 -14.41 -7.84
N GLU A 210 9.58 -14.66 -8.05
CA GLU A 210 9.00 -14.82 -9.39
C GLU A 210 8.92 -13.49 -10.15
N ALA A 211 8.50 -12.40 -9.49
CA ALA A 211 8.45 -11.08 -10.14
C ALA A 211 9.81 -10.62 -10.69
N LEU A 212 10.91 -10.99 -10.03
CA LEU A 212 12.27 -10.68 -10.48
C LEU A 212 12.74 -11.46 -11.72
N LYS A 213 12.08 -12.56 -12.10
CA LYS A 213 12.30 -13.24 -13.39
C LYS A 213 11.63 -12.49 -14.54
N ASP A 214 10.59 -11.74 -14.21
CA ASP A 214 9.62 -11.12 -15.11
C ASP A 214 9.98 -9.66 -15.46
N ALA A 215 10.71 -8.98 -14.57
CA ALA A 215 11.40 -7.72 -14.81
C ALA A 215 12.36 -7.34 -13.65
N GLU A 216 13.30 -6.43 -13.91
CA GLU A 216 14.09 -5.77 -12.87
C GLU A 216 13.23 -4.78 -12.07
N TYR A 217 12.65 -5.23 -10.95
CA TYR A 217 11.89 -4.39 -10.02
C TYR A 217 12.80 -3.78 -8.93
N ASP A 218 12.59 -2.49 -8.64
CA ASP A 218 13.29 -1.75 -7.58
C ASP A 218 12.58 -1.89 -6.22
N CYS A 219 11.25 -2.00 -6.29
CA CYS A 219 10.34 -1.87 -5.16
C CYS A 219 9.31 -3.00 -5.15
N PHE A 220 9.01 -3.51 -3.94
CA PHE A 220 8.07 -4.58 -3.70
C PHE A 220 7.03 -4.10 -2.69
N ILE A 221 5.76 -4.12 -3.10
CA ILE A 221 4.62 -3.81 -2.23
C ILE A 221 3.90 -5.12 -1.93
N PHE A 222 3.80 -5.45 -0.65
CA PHE A 222 3.14 -6.66 -0.19
C PHE A 222 1.76 -6.24 0.33
N SER A 223 0.69 -6.69 -0.32
CA SER A 223 -0.69 -6.25 -0.04
C SER A 223 -1.58 -7.44 0.22
N ASP A 224 -2.30 -7.41 1.34
CA ASP A 224 -3.47 -8.26 1.53
C ASP A 224 -4.55 -7.91 0.50
N VAL A 225 -5.28 -8.91 0.02
CA VAL A 225 -6.27 -8.78 -1.08
C VAL A 225 -7.56 -8.07 -0.67
N ASP A 226 -7.82 -7.94 0.63
CA ASP A 226 -9.02 -7.32 1.22
C ASP A 226 -8.77 -5.90 1.77
N LEU A 227 -7.62 -5.28 1.46
CA LEU A 227 -7.29 -3.91 1.85
C LEU A 227 -7.23 -2.96 0.64
N ILE A 228 -8.01 -1.88 0.73
CA ILE A 228 -8.12 -0.83 -0.31
C ILE A 228 -7.76 0.54 0.31
N PRO A 229 -6.86 1.34 -0.29
CA PRO A 229 -6.54 2.66 0.22
C PRO A 229 -7.69 3.65 -0.05
N MET A 230 -8.15 4.34 1.00
CA MET A 230 -9.20 5.37 0.92
C MET A 230 -8.68 6.76 0.48
N ASP A 231 -7.40 6.90 0.17
CA ASP A 231 -6.79 8.15 -0.29
C ASP A 231 -5.63 7.86 -1.24
N ASP A 232 -5.68 8.35 -2.48
CA ASP A 232 -4.66 8.05 -3.49
C ASP A 232 -3.32 8.80 -3.28
N ARG A 233 -3.26 9.71 -2.31
CA ARG A 233 -2.00 10.33 -1.85
C ARG A 233 -1.16 9.40 -0.98
N ASN A 234 -1.67 8.22 -0.63
CA ASN A 234 -0.87 7.13 -0.09
C ASN A 234 -0.14 6.42 -1.25
N LEU A 235 1.06 6.90 -1.61
CA LEU A 235 1.77 6.50 -2.84
C LEU A 235 2.39 5.10 -2.72
N TYR A 236 1.97 4.14 -3.55
CA TYR A 236 2.43 2.74 -3.51
C TYR A 236 3.79 2.56 -4.19
N HIS A 237 4.81 3.17 -3.60
CA HIS A 237 6.22 2.97 -3.95
C HIS A 237 7.09 2.94 -2.69
N CYS A 238 8.37 2.64 -2.87
CA CYS A 238 9.30 2.47 -1.77
C CYS A 238 9.93 3.80 -1.35
N TYR A 239 10.55 3.78 -0.16
CA TYR A 239 11.20 4.92 0.48
C TYR A 239 12.52 4.45 1.11
N ASP A 240 13.34 5.36 1.64
CA ASP A 240 14.63 5.05 2.25
C ASP A 240 14.53 4.10 3.46
N GLN A 241 13.36 4.07 4.12
CA GLN A 241 12.99 3.12 5.17
C GLN A 241 11.85 2.19 4.70
N PRO A 242 11.74 0.96 5.25
CA PRO A 242 10.57 0.11 5.05
C PRO A 242 9.27 0.87 5.33
N ARG A 243 8.29 0.73 4.45
CA ARG A 243 7.07 1.55 4.47
C ARG A 243 5.88 0.72 4.92
N HIS A 244 5.16 1.19 5.94
CA HIS A 244 3.81 0.71 6.26
C HIS A 244 2.78 1.61 5.60
N PHE A 245 1.82 1.03 4.88
CA PHE A 245 0.74 1.77 4.19
C PHE A 245 -0.60 1.65 4.90
N ALA A 246 -0.83 0.54 5.61
CA ALA A 246 -2.09 0.23 6.29
C ALA A 246 -2.17 0.79 7.73
N ILE A 247 -1.69 2.03 7.94
CA ILE A 247 -1.53 2.63 9.28
C ILE A 247 -2.84 2.93 10.02
N ALA A 248 -3.97 3.00 9.32
CA ALA A 248 -5.27 3.40 9.86
C ALA A 248 -6.39 2.66 9.14
N MET A 249 -6.61 1.39 9.49
CA MET A 249 -7.68 0.56 8.91
C MET A 249 -9.02 0.76 9.64
N ASP A 250 -10.12 0.70 8.90
CA ASP A 250 -11.49 0.82 9.40
C ASP A 250 -11.84 -0.28 10.42
N LYS A 251 -11.40 -1.53 10.18
CA LYS A 251 -11.55 -2.67 11.11
C LYS A 251 -10.92 -2.45 12.48
N PHE A 252 -9.98 -1.49 12.59
CA PHE A 252 -9.33 -1.06 13.84
C PHE A 252 -9.74 0.37 14.24
N GLY A 253 -10.87 0.87 13.75
CA GLY A 253 -11.40 2.19 14.09
C GLY A 253 -10.51 3.34 13.62
N PHE A 254 -9.79 3.15 12.50
CA PHE A 254 -8.79 4.09 11.96
C PHE A 254 -7.64 4.39 12.92
N ARG A 255 -7.27 3.42 13.76
CA ARG A 255 -6.09 3.47 14.64
C ARG A 255 -5.11 2.35 14.30
N LEU A 256 -3.83 2.61 14.50
CA LEU A 256 -2.79 1.58 14.46
C LEU A 256 -2.94 0.68 15.71
N PRO A 257 -2.98 -0.66 15.58
CA PRO A 257 -3.16 -1.56 16.73
C PRO A 257 -2.09 -1.40 17.83
N TYR A 258 -0.82 -1.29 17.42
CA TYR A 258 0.34 -1.04 18.28
C TYR A 258 1.50 -0.52 17.44
N ALA A 259 2.51 0.10 18.06
CA ALA A 259 3.58 0.81 17.35
C ALA A 259 4.43 -0.06 16.41
N GLY A 260 4.54 -1.37 16.70
CA GLY A 260 5.25 -2.35 15.86
C GLY A 260 4.40 -3.03 14.78
N TYR A 261 3.11 -2.68 14.67
CA TYR A 261 2.21 -3.37 13.73
C TYR A 261 2.60 -3.08 12.28
N PHE A 262 3.01 -4.11 11.53
CA PHE A 262 3.48 -3.98 10.15
C PHE A 262 2.65 -4.79 9.13
N GLY A 263 1.56 -5.42 9.57
CA GLY A 263 0.65 -6.19 8.73
C GLY A 263 -0.22 -5.38 7.77
N GLY A 264 -0.99 -6.07 6.93
CA GLY A 264 -1.89 -5.47 5.97
C GLY A 264 -1.22 -5.12 4.64
N VAL A 265 -0.65 -3.92 4.54
CA VAL A 265 0.04 -3.44 3.33
C VAL A 265 1.36 -2.77 3.72
N SER A 266 2.47 -3.30 3.20
CA SER A 266 3.83 -2.81 3.44
C SER A 266 4.67 -2.77 2.16
N GLY A 267 5.81 -2.07 2.18
CA GLY A 267 6.69 -1.90 1.03
C GLY A 267 8.16 -1.91 1.40
N LEU A 268 8.96 -2.70 0.68
CA LEU A 268 10.40 -2.77 0.81
C LEU A 268 11.04 -2.67 -0.57
N SER A 269 12.09 -1.85 -0.67
CA SER A 269 13.01 -1.88 -1.81
C SER A 269 13.74 -3.22 -1.88
N LYS A 270 14.23 -3.59 -3.07
CA LYS A 270 15.09 -4.77 -3.29
C LYS A 270 16.21 -4.88 -2.25
N LYS A 271 16.85 -3.74 -1.92
CA LYS A 271 17.92 -3.65 -0.92
C LYS A 271 17.43 -3.93 0.50
N GLN A 272 16.28 -3.37 0.91
CA GLN A 272 15.71 -3.59 2.25
C GLN A 272 15.27 -5.06 2.42
N PHE A 273 14.59 -5.63 1.42
CA PHE A 273 14.13 -7.02 1.48
C PHE A 273 15.29 -8.03 1.55
N LEU A 274 16.35 -7.84 0.75
CA LEU A 274 17.55 -8.67 0.82
C LEU A 274 18.31 -8.52 2.15
N LYS A 275 18.33 -7.31 2.74
CA LYS A 275 18.99 -7.05 4.02
C LYS A 275 18.41 -7.90 5.16
N ILE A 276 17.08 -8.12 5.15
CA ILE A 276 16.37 -8.92 6.17
C ILE A 276 16.29 -10.42 5.84
N ASN A 277 16.93 -10.87 4.75
CA ASN A 277 16.81 -12.22 4.19
C ASN A 277 15.34 -12.62 3.89
N GLY A 278 14.55 -11.66 3.37
CA GLY A 278 13.12 -11.82 3.15
C GLY A 278 12.31 -12.06 4.43
N PHE A 279 11.13 -12.63 4.26
CA PHE A 279 10.19 -12.91 5.34
C PHE A 279 10.34 -14.35 5.86
N PRO A 280 9.84 -14.71 7.06
CA PRO A 280 9.88 -16.09 7.53
C PRO A 280 9.02 -17.02 6.66
N ASN A 281 9.37 -18.31 6.61
CA ASN A 281 8.61 -19.34 5.88
C ASN A 281 7.88 -20.32 6.81
N GLU A 282 8.09 -20.17 8.12
CA GLU A 282 7.71 -21.12 9.16
C GLU A 282 6.33 -20.83 9.78
N TYR A 283 5.75 -19.66 9.49
CA TYR A 283 4.44 -19.23 9.99
C TYR A 283 3.32 -19.82 9.12
N TRP A 284 2.74 -20.92 9.61
CA TRP A 284 1.57 -21.56 9.01
C TRP A 284 0.31 -21.19 9.82
N GLY A 285 -0.59 -20.42 9.22
CA GLY A 285 -1.84 -19.97 9.84
C GLY A 285 -1.91 -18.46 9.97
N TRP A 286 -2.52 -17.98 11.06
CA TRP A 286 -2.76 -16.56 11.31
C TRP A 286 -1.85 -16.02 12.42
N GLY A 287 -1.07 -14.99 12.09
CA GLY A 287 -0.49 -14.05 13.05
C GLY A 287 0.97 -14.27 13.42
N GLY A 288 1.64 -13.17 13.76
CA GLY A 288 3.01 -13.13 14.25
C GLY A 288 4.07 -13.11 13.15
N GLU A 289 3.70 -13.35 11.89
CA GLU A 289 4.67 -13.27 10.78
C GLU A 289 4.98 -11.81 10.41
N ASP A 290 4.02 -10.91 10.58
CA ASP A 290 4.21 -9.46 10.42
C ASP A 290 5.01 -8.84 11.57
N ASP A 291 4.85 -9.35 12.79
CA ASP A 291 5.72 -9.01 13.93
C ASP A 291 7.16 -9.52 13.73
N ASP A 292 7.36 -10.74 13.21
CA ASP A 292 8.69 -11.26 12.85
C ASP A 292 9.36 -10.37 11.79
N ILE A 293 8.60 -9.94 10.77
CA ILE A 293 9.08 -9.01 9.74
C ILE A 293 9.47 -7.64 10.33
N TYR A 294 8.70 -7.12 11.30
CA TYR A 294 9.03 -5.86 11.99
C TYR A 294 10.34 -5.94 12.79
N ASN A 295 10.68 -7.12 13.32
CA ASN A 295 11.86 -7.33 14.15
C ASN A 295 13.18 -7.51 13.35
N ARG A 296 13.15 -7.56 12.01
CA ARG A 296 14.32 -7.79 11.13
C ARG A 296 14.92 -6.49 10.53
#